data_AF-A0A425WD07-F1
#
_entry.id   AF-A0A425WD07-F1
#
_cell.length_a   1.000
_cell.length_b   1.000
_cell.length_c   1.000
_cell.angle_alpha   90.00
_cell.angle_beta   90.00
_cell.angle_gamma   90.00
#
_symmetry.space_group_name_H-M   'P 1'
#
loop_
_entity.id
_entity.type
_entity.pdbx_description
1 polymer ?
#
loop_
_entity_poly.entity_id
_entity_poly.type
_entity_poly.pdbx_seq_one_letter_code
_entity_poly.pdbx_strand_id
1 'polypeptide(L)'
;MPTKNMKRNSQQEKSKKTEDAGLEKVYTIEERVYPKRVAALLIFVVSTVLFVAFDACMSSLATGGLICEAIVIIPASLAVLLYLIHERRADGLWYRDTDYMTFALIYLVSGAIVSALSLFLPGVFIPAGLIAFILASTGDGALSVSASLLPLVSLAFSHRYGGNIYALFFCEVIIAVSLARLIVKSKTPEKVLLFLAVTAVYAALPASIRYFEKIVLSKKDLFFAGGMSIITAACAVILLPALYKVLHRERRDRYETILDDDYSLIKEIRLFSEEEYDRARRLSIASLRAAREIGADAALAAAGGLYYRVGLIRGDKEIDYAMQIAAENDFPDQLTRILYEYRGLIRKPTSKESAIVHMADAVMERLDAISKESDRMKSDWNKQMLIYSSLNELSSSGYYDDSTITMNQFLKIRDILVKELE
;
A
#
# COMPACT_ATOMS: atom_id res chain seq x y z
N MET A 1 -25.76 -32.68 -43.55
CA MET A 1 -25.60 -31.43 -42.78
C MET A 1 -24.64 -31.51 -41.55
N PRO A 2 -23.52 -32.28 -41.51
CA PRO A 2 -22.61 -32.25 -40.34
C PRO A 2 -21.36 -31.35 -40.51
N THR A 3 -21.01 -30.92 -41.73
CA THR A 3 -19.74 -30.22 -42.03
C THR A 3 -19.72 -28.74 -41.66
N LYS A 4 -20.88 -28.09 -41.49
CA LYS A 4 -20.97 -26.66 -41.11
C LYS A 4 -20.71 -26.43 -39.62
N ASN A 5 -21.08 -27.39 -38.76
CA ASN A 5 -20.88 -27.29 -37.31
C ASN A 5 -19.42 -27.56 -36.89
N MET A 6 -18.70 -28.47 -37.56
CA MET A 6 -17.27 -28.69 -37.30
C MET A 6 -16.39 -27.48 -37.64
N LYS A 7 -16.72 -26.73 -38.72
CA LYS A 7 -15.99 -25.51 -39.08
C LYS A 7 -16.23 -24.37 -38.08
N ARG A 8 -17.43 -24.28 -37.50
CA ARG A 8 -17.78 -23.26 -36.50
C ARG A 8 -17.08 -23.53 -35.16
N ASN A 9 -17.05 -24.80 -34.72
CA ASN A 9 -16.35 -25.20 -33.50
C ASN A 9 -14.82 -25.03 -33.62
N SER A 10 -14.23 -25.36 -34.76
CA SER A 10 -12.79 -25.17 -34.98
C SER A 10 -12.37 -23.69 -35.11
N GLN A 11 -13.28 -22.81 -35.58
CA GLN A 11 -13.05 -21.36 -35.55
C GLN A 11 -13.21 -20.78 -34.13
N GLN A 12 -14.17 -21.26 -33.33
CA GLN A 12 -14.30 -20.87 -31.92
C GLN A 12 -13.13 -21.37 -31.07
N GLU A 13 -12.62 -22.58 -31.28
CA GLU A 13 -11.41 -23.07 -30.59
C GLU A 13 -10.15 -22.30 -30.98
N LYS A 14 -10.04 -21.89 -32.25
CA LYS A 14 -8.93 -21.03 -32.71
C LYS A 14 -9.04 -19.62 -32.14
N SER A 15 -10.24 -19.02 -32.09
CA SER A 15 -10.48 -17.72 -31.45
C SER A 15 -10.10 -17.77 -29.97
N LYS A 16 -10.59 -18.78 -29.25
CA LYS A 16 -10.31 -18.98 -27.82
C LYS A 16 -8.83 -19.24 -27.54
N LYS A 17 -8.13 -20.02 -28.38
CA LYS A 17 -6.67 -20.20 -28.28
C LYS A 17 -5.87 -18.94 -28.61
N THR A 18 -6.40 -18.06 -29.47
CA THR A 18 -5.73 -16.80 -29.82
C THR A 18 -5.99 -15.72 -28.75
N GLU A 19 -7.18 -15.73 -28.13
CA GLU A 19 -7.50 -14.98 -26.91
C GLU A 19 -6.65 -15.45 -25.72
N ASP A 20 -6.57 -16.76 -25.47
CA ASP A 20 -5.74 -17.34 -24.41
C ASP A 20 -4.25 -17.05 -24.62
N ALA A 21 -3.74 -17.05 -25.87
CA ALA A 21 -2.35 -16.70 -26.18
C ALA A 21 -2.08 -15.18 -26.15
N GLY A 22 -3.08 -14.34 -26.43
CA GLY A 22 -3.02 -12.89 -26.24
C GLY A 22 -3.05 -12.52 -24.76
N LEU A 23 -3.91 -13.19 -23.98
CA LEU A 23 -3.93 -13.17 -22.53
C LEU A 23 -2.60 -13.65 -21.95
N GLU A 24 -2.02 -14.74 -22.47
CA GLU A 24 -0.71 -15.21 -22.04
C GLU A 24 0.36 -14.16 -22.35
N LYS A 25 0.35 -13.46 -23.49
CA LYS A 25 1.32 -12.38 -23.76
C LYS A 25 1.14 -11.10 -22.93
N VAL A 26 -0.09 -10.79 -22.50
CA VAL A 26 -0.38 -9.61 -21.65
C VAL A 26 -0.15 -9.93 -20.18
N TYR A 27 -0.38 -11.17 -19.74
CA TYR A 27 -0.10 -11.65 -18.38
C TYR A 27 1.30 -12.26 -18.20
N THR A 28 1.99 -12.63 -19.27
CA THR A 28 3.45 -12.81 -19.32
C THR A 28 4.12 -11.47 -19.62
N ILE A 29 3.80 -10.48 -18.79
CA ILE A 29 4.90 -9.77 -18.17
C ILE A 29 5.59 -10.86 -17.34
N GLU A 30 6.45 -11.65 -18.01
CA GLU A 30 7.43 -12.49 -17.35
C GLU A 30 7.94 -11.67 -16.17
N GLU A 31 8.02 -12.29 -14.98
CA GLU A 31 8.75 -11.75 -13.85
C GLU A 31 10.16 -11.39 -14.34
N ARG A 32 10.32 -10.23 -15.00
CA ARG A 32 11.62 -9.65 -15.27
C ARG A 32 12.13 -9.44 -13.88
N VAL A 33 13.10 -10.26 -13.52
CA VAL A 33 13.87 -10.09 -12.30
C VAL A 33 14.53 -8.73 -12.44
N TYR A 34 13.82 -7.69 -12.00
CA TYR A 34 14.29 -6.33 -12.13
C TYR A 34 15.62 -6.27 -11.38
N PRO A 35 16.72 -5.80 -12.00
CA PRO A 35 18.04 -5.79 -11.35
C PRO A 35 18.02 -5.01 -10.03
N LYS A 36 17.16 -3.99 -9.93
CA LYS A 36 16.90 -3.23 -8.70
C LYS A 36 16.35 -4.09 -7.55
N ARG A 37 15.56 -5.14 -7.85
CA ARG A 37 15.03 -6.08 -6.85
C ARG A 37 16.12 -6.96 -6.28
N VAL A 38 16.96 -7.53 -7.15
CA VAL A 38 18.10 -8.35 -6.71
C VAL A 38 19.06 -7.49 -5.90
N ALA A 39 19.34 -6.26 -6.35
CA ALA A 39 20.16 -5.31 -5.61
C ALA A 39 19.59 -5.02 -4.21
N ALA A 40 18.29 -4.79 -4.07
CA ALA A 40 17.69 -4.52 -2.78
C ALA A 40 17.72 -5.71 -1.81
N LEU A 41 17.45 -6.92 -2.31
CA LEU A 41 17.56 -8.14 -1.52
C LEU A 41 19.01 -8.39 -1.08
N LEU A 42 19.97 -8.16 -1.98
CA LEU A 42 21.39 -8.21 -1.66
C LEU A 42 21.76 -7.18 -0.60
N ILE A 43 21.27 -5.93 -0.71
CA ILE A 43 21.52 -4.89 0.29
C ILE A 43 20.97 -5.31 1.66
N PHE A 44 19.76 -5.87 1.73
CA PHE A 44 19.20 -6.35 3.00
C PHE A 44 20.07 -7.45 3.64
N VAL A 45 20.50 -8.44 2.85
CA VAL A 45 21.37 -9.53 3.31
C VAL A 45 22.73 -8.98 3.75
N VAL A 46 23.35 -8.14 2.93
CA VAL A 46 24.64 -7.50 3.24
C VAL A 46 24.53 -6.64 4.49
N SER A 47 23.46 -5.87 4.66
CA SER A 47 23.22 -5.04 5.85
C SER A 47 23.15 -5.91 7.11
N THR A 48 22.45 -7.04 7.05
CA THR A 48 22.31 -7.97 8.18
C THR A 48 23.66 -8.60 8.55
N VAL A 49 24.45 -8.99 7.55
CA VAL A 49 25.82 -9.50 7.77
C VAL A 49 26.72 -8.42 8.35
N LEU A 50 26.59 -7.17 7.88
CA LEU A 50 27.34 -6.04 8.41
C LEU A 50 27.00 -5.75 9.87
N PHE A 51 25.72 -5.82 10.27
CA PHE A 51 25.33 -5.65 11.67
C PHE A 51 25.94 -6.73 12.56
N VAL A 52 25.82 -8.01 12.18
CA VAL A 52 26.44 -9.13 12.92
C VAL A 52 27.95 -8.95 13.03
N ALA A 53 28.63 -8.60 11.94
CA ALA A 53 30.08 -8.40 11.94
C ALA A 53 30.50 -7.20 12.80
N PHE A 54 29.75 -6.10 12.73
CA PHE A 54 30.01 -4.90 13.50
C PHE A 54 29.81 -5.15 15.00
N ASP A 55 28.65 -5.68 15.40
CA ASP A 55 28.31 -5.92 16.80
C ASP A 55 29.25 -6.96 17.42
N ALA A 56 29.62 -8.03 16.68
CA ALA A 56 30.61 -9.01 17.13
C ALA A 56 32.03 -8.42 17.27
N CYS A 57 32.42 -7.49 16.40
CA CYS A 57 33.70 -6.80 16.51
C CYS A 57 33.72 -5.89 17.74
N MET A 58 32.65 -5.12 17.96
CA MET A 58 32.52 -4.21 19.09
C MET A 58 32.49 -4.95 20.43
N SER A 59 31.87 -6.13 20.49
CA SER A 59 31.81 -6.93 21.71
C SER A 59 33.00 -7.88 21.92
N SER A 60 33.98 -7.91 21.00
CA SER A 60 35.09 -8.87 21.00
C SER A 60 34.61 -10.32 21.12
N LEU A 61 33.60 -10.69 20.33
CA LEU A 61 32.97 -11.99 20.39
C LEU A 61 33.93 -13.09 19.93
N ALA A 62 33.96 -14.21 20.66
CA ALA A 62 34.74 -15.37 20.25
C ALA A 62 34.21 -15.95 18.92
N THR A 63 35.08 -16.60 18.15
CA THR A 63 34.73 -17.23 16.86
C THR A 63 33.56 -18.21 16.97
N GLY A 64 33.46 -18.97 18.07
CA GLY A 64 32.32 -19.84 18.34
C GLY A 64 31.00 -19.07 18.53
N GLY A 65 31.04 -17.89 19.16
CA GLY A 65 29.87 -17.03 19.35
C GLY A 65 29.36 -16.45 18.03
N LEU A 66 30.28 -16.02 17.15
CA LEU A 66 29.97 -15.58 15.80
C LEU A 66 29.25 -16.66 14.98
N ILE A 67 29.69 -17.92 15.09
CA ILE A 67 29.04 -19.05 14.41
C ILE A 67 27.61 -19.24 14.93
N CYS A 68 27.42 -19.22 16.26
CA CYS A 68 26.09 -19.35 16.86
C CYS A 68 25.15 -18.21 16.44
N GLU A 69 25.65 -16.98 16.41
CA GLU A 69 24.87 -15.82 15.97
C GLU A 69 24.46 -15.94 14.50
N ALA A 70 25.39 -16.33 13.62
CA ALA A 70 25.10 -16.57 12.21
C ALA A 70 24.04 -17.67 12.00
N ILE A 71 24.09 -18.76 12.78
CA ILE A 71 23.10 -19.85 12.73
C ILE A 71 21.68 -19.37 13.06
N VAL A 72 21.52 -18.34 13.90
CA VAL A 72 20.21 -17.80 14.29
C VAL A 72 19.76 -16.72 13.31
N ILE A 73 20.64 -15.76 12.99
CA ILE A 73 20.29 -14.57 12.21
C ILE A 73 20.08 -14.90 10.73
N ILE A 74 20.85 -15.84 10.14
CA ILE A 74 20.69 -16.17 8.71
C ILE A 74 19.30 -16.77 8.43
N PRO A 75 18.81 -17.81 9.12
CA PRO A 75 17.47 -18.33 8.89
C PRO A 75 16.37 -17.31 9.20
N ALA A 76 16.53 -16.50 10.24
CA ALA A 76 15.58 -15.44 10.58
C ALA A 76 15.49 -14.38 9.47
N SER A 77 16.62 -13.96 8.91
CA SER A 77 16.67 -13.03 7.78
C SER A 77 16.03 -13.63 6.52
N LEU A 78 16.23 -14.93 6.27
CA LEU A 78 15.58 -15.63 5.17
C LEU A 78 14.05 -15.69 5.35
N ALA A 79 13.57 -15.92 6.57
CA ALA A 79 12.14 -15.91 6.87
C ALA A 79 11.52 -14.53 6.60
N VAL A 80 12.18 -13.43 6.99
CA VAL A 80 11.75 -12.06 6.68
C VAL A 80 11.72 -11.80 5.17
N LEU A 81 12.73 -12.29 4.43
CA LEU A 81 12.76 -12.18 2.97
C LEU A 81 11.62 -12.97 2.31
N LEU A 82 11.35 -14.19 2.77
CA LEU A 82 10.24 -15.00 2.26
C LEU A 82 8.89 -14.35 2.58
N TYR A 83 8.74 -13.78 3.78
CA TYR A 83 7.55 -13.03 4.17
C TYR A 83 7.34 -11.79 3.28
N LEU A 84 8.40 -11.02 3.04
CA LEU A 84 8.38 -9.88 2.11
C LEU A 84 8.00 -10.28 0.68
N ILE A 85 8.44 -11.46 0.21
CA ILE A 85 8.05 -11.99 -1.10
C ILE A 85 6.59 -12.46 -1.09
N HIS A 86 6.13 -13.09 -0.02
CA HIS A 86 4.76 -13.59 0.12
C HIS A 86 3.73 -12.46 0.14
N GLU A 87 3.91 -11.48 1.03
CA GLU A 87 3.02 -10.31 1.13
C GLU A 87 2.90 -9.54 -0.19
N ARG A 88 3.95 -9.56 -1.01
CA ARG A 88 3.89 -8.98 -2.36
C ARG A 88 3.02 -9.81 -3.31
N ARG A 89 3.17 -11.13 -3.29
CA ARG A 89 2.38 -12.03 -4.16
C ARG A 89 0.90 -12.04 -3.78
N ALA A 90 0.60 -11.77 -2.51
CA ALA A 90 -0.76 -11.66 -1.99
C ALA A 90 -1.42 -10.28 -2.24
N ASP A 91 -0.79 -9.38 -3.01
CA ASP A 91 -1.21 -7.97 -3.17
C ASP A 91 -1.37 -7.21 -1.82
N GLY A 92 -0.73 -7.69 -0.74
CA GLY A 92 -0.82 -7.13 0.62
C GLY A 92 0.18 -6.00 0.90
N LEU A 93 1.32 -5.97 0.20
CA LEU A 93 2.29 -4.88 0.28
C LEU A 93 1.87 -3.70 -0.62
N TRP A 94 1.68 -2.56 0.03
CA TRP A 94 1.18 -1.34 -0.58
C TRP A 94 2.22 -0.54 -1.38
N TYR A 95 3.03 -1.16 -2.27
CA TYR A 95 3.78 -0.43 -3.31
C TYR A 95 4.36 -1.39 -4.36
N ARG A 96 4.03 -1.21 -5.64
CA ARG A 96 4.44 -2.16 -6.71
C ARG A 96 5.82 -1.89 -7.33
N ASP A 97 6.37 -0.65 -7.25
CA ASP A 97 7.54 -0.29 -8.08
C ASP A 97 8.74 0.43 -7.40
N THR A 98 8.63 0.99 -6.19
CA THR A 98 9.76 1.70 -5.50
C THR A 98 10.20 1.09 -4.16
N ASP A 99 9.82 -0.17 -3.88
CA ASP A 99 9.64 -0.64 -2.50
C ASP A 99 10.85 -1.35 -1.85
N TYR A 100 11.51 -2.29 -2.54
CA TYR A 100 12.56 -3.09 -1.89
C TYR A 100 13.80 -2.27 -1.51
N MET A 101 14.22 -1.37 -2.40
CA MET A 101 15.38 -0.52 -2.17
C MET A 101 15.14 0.42 -1.00
N THR A 102 13.96 1.01 -0.93
CA THR A 102 13.60 1.94 0.14
C THR A 102 13.48 1.22 1.47
N PHE A 103 12.83 0.04 1.49
CA PHE A 103 12.81 -0.82 2.68
C PHE A 103 14.22 -1.22 3.11
N ALA A 104 15.07 -1.70 2.20
CA ALA A 104 16.43 -2.14 2.51
C ALA A 104 17.31 -0.98 3.01
N LEU A 105 17.16 0.22 2.44
CA LEU A 105 17.84 1.44 2.90
C LEU A 105 17.35 1.88 4.27
N ILE A 106 16.02 1.87 4.51
CA ILE A 106 15.44 2.18 5.81
C ILE A 106 15.93 1.18 6.86
N TYR A 107 15.96 -0.11 6.54
CA TYR A 107 16.50 -1.16 7.40
C TYR A 107 17.98 -0.92 7.71
N LEU A 108 18.80 -0.64 6.69
CA LEU A 108 20.22 -0.34 6.85
C LEU A 108 20.44 0.90 7.74
N VAL A 109 19.74 2.00 7.47
CA VAL A 109 19.91 3.25 8.22
C VAL A 109 19.43 3.11 9.66
N SER A 110 18.26 2.51 9.87
CA SER A 110 17.69 2.34 11.22
C SER A 110 18.51 1.38 12.09
N GLY A 111 18.99 0.27 11.53
CA GLY A 111 19.92 -0.64 12.22
C GLY A 111 21.24 0.05 12.54
N ALA A 112 21.83 0.79 11.59
CA ALA A 112 23.08 1.52 11.82
C ALA A 112 22.96 2.57 12.92
N ILE A 113 21.82 3.27 13.03
CA ILE A 113 21.55 4.22 14.11
C ILE A 113 21.57 3.50 15.47
N VAL A 114 20.92 2.34 15.59
CA VAL A 114 20.86 1.59 16.85
C VAL A 114 22.24 1.02 17.23
N SER A 115 22.96 0.43 16.28
CA SER A 115 24.34 -0.05 16.51
C SER A 115 25.31 1.08 16.81
N ALA A 116 25.10 2.30 16.29
CA ALA A 116 25.91 3.45 16.68
C ALA A 116 25.56 3.95 18.10
N LEU A 117 24.29 3.96 18.46
CA LEU A 117 23.83 4.35 19.80
C LEU A 117 24.28 3.36 20.89
N SER A 118 24.37 2.08 20.57
CA SER A 118 24.83 1.04 21.50
C SER A 118 26.29 1.24 21.95
N LEU A 119 27.10 1.98 21.18
CA LEU A 119 28.47 2.34 21.57
C LEU A 119 28.54 3.30 22.75
N PHE A 120 27.52 4.14 22.91
CA PHE A 120 27.49 5.22 23.88
C PHE A 120 26.56 4.94 25.06
N LEU A 121 25.60 4.02 24.89
CA LEU A 121 24.53 3.75 25.84
C LEU A 121 24.63 2.34 26.44
N PRO A 122 24.36 2.19 27.76
CA PRO A 122 24.15 0.87 28.35
C PRO A 122 22.96 0.15 27.70
N GLY A 123 23.03 -1.18 27.60
CA GLY A 123 22.02 -2.01 26.94
C GLY A 123 20.56 -1.70 27.29
N VAL A 124 20.27 -1.38 28.56
CA VAL A 124 18.92 -1.09 29.06
C VAL A 124 18.34 0.23 28.50
N PHE A 125 19.18 1.17 28.07
CA PHE A 125 18.76 2.49 27.58
C PHE A 125 18.86 2.63 26.06
N ILE A 126 19.16 1.54 25.35
CA ILE A 126 19.18 1.52 23.89
C ILE A 126 17.73 1.67 23.40
N PRO A 127 17.42 2.68 22.57
CA PRO A 127 16.04 2.98 22.17
C PRO A 127 15.58 2.03 21.06
N ALA A 128 15.24 0.79 21.44
CA ALA A 128 14.83 -0.26 20.50
C ALA A 128 13.53 0.10 19.75
N GLY A 129 12.65 0.90 20.34
CA GLY A 129 11.46 1.39 19.64
C GLY A 129 11.77 2.29 18.43
N LEU A 130 12.94 2.93 18.36
CA LEU A 130 13.27 3.87 17.29
C LEU A 130 13.35 3.17 15.93
N ILE A 131 14.03 2.03 15.87
CA ILE A 131 14.10 1.22 14.64
C ILE A 131 12.71 0.74 14.20
N ALA A 132 11.88 0.32 15.15
CA ALA A 132 10.52 -0.13 14.87
C ALA A 132 9.61 1.00 14.37
N PHE A 133 9.70 2.21 14.93
CA PHE A 133 8.96 3.37 14.42
C PHE A 133 9.39 3.73 13.00
N ILE A 134 10.69 3.74 12.69
CA ILE A 134 11.16 4.06 11.34
C ILE A 134 10.71 2.99 10.35
N LEU A 135 10.89 1.70 10.66
CA LEU A 135 10.46 0.60 9.78
C LEU A 135 8.93 0.57 9.61
N ALA A 136 8.15 0.93 10.63
CA ALA A 136 6.70 1.03 10.50
C ALA A 136 6.22 2.04 9.43
N SER A 137 7.09 2.94 8.96
CA SER A 137 6.76 3.81 7.83
C SER A 137 6.55 3.04 6.51
N THR A 138 7.16 1.85 6.35
CA THR A 138 7.07 1.01 5.15
C THR A 138 5.76 0.20 5.05
N GLY A 139 4.88 0.28 6.05
CA GLY A 139 3.45 0.01 5.88
C GLY A 139 2.92 -1.29 6.51
N ASP A 140 3.65 -2.40 6.41
CA ASP A 140 3.21 -3.63 7.08
C ASP A 140 3.77 -3.78 8.50
N GLY A 141 2.87 -4.11 9.44
CA GLY A 141 3.20 -4.21 10.86
C GLY A 141 4.02 -5.45 11.17
N ALA A 142 3.67 -6.61 10.60
CA ALA A 142 4.38 -7.86 10.86
C ALA A 142 5.78 -7.86 10.25
N LEU A 143 5.92 -7.32 9.04
CA LEU A 143 7.22 -7.08 8.40
C LEU A 143 8.08 -6.12 9.24
N SER A 144 7.50 -5.03 9.74
CA SER A 144 8.23 -4.05 10.56
C SER A 144 8.73 -4.65 11.87
N VAL A 145 7.91 -5.44 12.56
CA VAL A 145 8.31 -6.15 13.79
C VAL A 145 9.43 -7.14 13.48
N SER A 146 9.23 -8.01 12.50
CA SER A 146 10.20 -9.06 12.19
C SER A 146 11.55 -8.50 11.71
N ALA A 147 11.54 -7.45 10.88
CA ALA A 147 12.74 -6.80 10.41
C ALA A 147 13.45 -6.00 11.51
N SER A 148 12.72 -5.25 12.36
CA SER A 148 13.34 -4.45 13.43
C SER A 148 14.01 -5.31 14.50
N LEU A 149 13.51 -6.52 14.74
CA LEU A 149 14.08 -7.44 15.71
C LEU A 149 15.43 -8.04 15.29
N LEU A 150 15.72 -8.19 13.99
CA LEU A 150 16.97 -8.81 13.52
C LEU A 150 18.24 -8.10 14.06
N PRO A 151 18.44 -6.79 13.86
CA PRO A 151 19.62 -6.10 14.40
C PRO A 151 19.59 -5.99 15.93
N LEU A 152 18.41 -5.92 16.56
CA LEU A 152 18.29 -5.87 18.03
C LEU A 152 18.70 -7.19 18.69
N VAL A 153 18.33 -8.32 18.07
CA VAL A 153 18.73 -9.66 18.53
C VAL A 153 20.22 -9.87 18.30
N SER A 154 20.76 -9.48 17.14
CA SER A 154 22.20 -9.51 16.85
C SER A 154 22.99 -8.75 17.94
N LEU A 155 22.63 -7.48 18.18
CA LEU A 155 23.23 -6.66 19.22
C LEU A 155 23.16 -7.30 20.61
N ALA A 156 21.99 -7.84 20.99
CA ALA A 156 21.80 -8.45 22.30
C ALA A 156 22.63 -9.74 22.48
N PHE A 157 22.79 -10.54 21.43
CA PHE A 157 23.65 -11.72 21.43
C PHE A 157 25.12 -11.34 21.53
N SER A 158 25.58 -10.41 20.69
CA SER A 158 26.99 -10.01 20.66
C SER A 158 27.43 -9.43 22.01
N HIS A 159 26.59 -8.60 22.66
CA HIS A 159 26.88 -8.02 23.98
C HIS A 159 26.53 -8.91 25.17
N ARG A 160 26.02 -10.13 24.95
CA ARG A 160 25.66 -11.11 25.99
C ARG A 160 24.66 -10.56 27.02
N TYR A 161 23.66 -9.84 26.54
CA TYR A 161 22.61 -9.31 27.39
C TYR A 161 21.76 -10.41 28.02
N GLY A 162 21.24 -10.15 29.22
CA GLY A 162 20.32 -11.06 29.92
C GLY A 162 18.92 -11.05 29.31
N GLY A 163 18.12 -12.08 29.62
CA GLY A 163 16.75 -12.25 29.11
C GLY A 163 15.83 -11.03 29.34
N ASN A 164 16.08 -10.25 30.38
CA ASN A 164 15.32 -9.03 30.70
C ASN A 164 15.47 -7.96 29.60
N ILE A 165 16.66 -7.81 29.01
CA ILE A 165 16.92 -6.83 27.96
C ILE A 165 16.28 -7.29 26.64
N TYR A 166 16.28 -8.61 26.36
CA TYR A 166 15.50 -9.14 25.23
C TYR A 166 14.02 -8.81 25.39
N ALA A 167 13.44 -9.10 26.56
CA ALA A 167 12.04 -8.80 26.84
C ALA A 167 11.72 -7.31 26.66
N LEU A 168 12.61 -6.42 27.12
CA LEU A 168 12.51 -4.98 26.91
C LEU A 168 12.45 -4.62 25.42
N PHE A 169 13.38 -5.12 24.61
CA PHE A 169 13.41 -4.86 23.17
C PHE A 169 12.15 -5.35 22.47
N PHE A 170 11.66 -6.56 22.80
CA PHE A 170 10.40 -7.07 22.24
C PHE A 170 9.21 -6.19 22.60
N CYS A 171 9.08 -5.78 23.88
CA CYS A 171 8.01 -4.90 24.32
C CYS A 171 8.04 -3.54 23.61
N GLU A 172 9.21 -2.90 23.52
CA GLU A 172 9.36 -1.63 22.84
C GLU A 172 8.98 -1.73 21.36
N VAL A 173 9.46 -2.75 20.64
CA VAL A 173 9.15 -2.96 19.22
C VAL A 173 7.64 -3.15 19.00
N ILE A 174 6.97 -3.98 19.79
CA ILE A 174 5.53 -4.25 19.65
C ILE A 174 4.71 -2.98 19.90
N ILE A 175 5.08 -2.21 20.94
CA ILE A 175 4.42 -0.94 21.28
C ILE A 175 4.66 0.08 20.18
N ALA A 176 5.89 0.20 19.65
CA ALA A 176 6.21 1.12 18.56
C ALA A 176 5.33 0.87 17.33
N VAL A 177 5.28 -0.37 16.86
CA VAL A 177 4.52 -0.72 15.64
C VAL A 177 3.02 -0.54 15.84
N SER A 178 2.51 -0.87 17.03
CA SER A 178 1.10 -0.70 17.38
C SER A 178 0.68 0.77 17.42
N LEU A 179 1.54 1.65 17.97
CA LEU A 179 1.28 3.08 18.04
C LEU A 179 1.58 3.81 16.72
N ALA A 180 2.44 3.27 15.85
CA ALA A 180 2.85 3.93 14.61
C ALA A 180 1.66 4.31 13.72
N ARG A 181 0.71 3.38 13.51
CA ARG A 181 -0.49 3.64 12.70
C ARG A 181 -1.39 4.72 13.29
N LEU A 182 -1.48 4.78 14.63
CA LEU A 182 -2.26 5.80 15.34
C LEU A 182 -1.60 7.17 15.20
N ILE A 183 -0.27 7.24 15.36
CA ILE A 183 0.50 8.48 15.25
C ILE A 183 0.40 9.08 13.84
N VAL A 184 0.52 8.24 12.80
CA VAL A 184 0.41 8.69 11.40
C VAL A 184 -0.97 9.29 11.10
N LYS A 185 -2.05 8.73 11.66
CA LYS A 185 -3.43 9.19 11.43
C LYS A 185 -3.88 10.35 12.33
N SER A 186 -3.15 10.60 13.41
CA SER A 186 -3.56 11.55 14.46
C SER A 186 -3.52 13.02 14.02
N LYS A 187 -4.43 13.83 14.58
CA LYS A 187 -4.46 15.29 14.41
C LYS A 187 -3.49 15.99 15.37
N THR A 188 -3.21 17.28 15.15
CA THR A 188 -2.26 18.06 15.96
C THR A 188 -2.48 18.01 17.48
N PRO A 189 -3.71 18.08 18.05
CA PRO A 189 -3.88 17.96 19.50
C PRO A 189 -3.62 16.54 20.01
N GLU A 190 -4.01 15.52 19.24
CA GLU A 190 -3.79 14.10 19.60
C GLU A 190 -2.29 13.75 19.58
N LYS A 191 -1.51 14.38 18.69
CA LYS A 191 -0.04 14.20 18.63
C LYS A 191 0.67 14.58 19.93
N VAL A 192 0.19 15.61 20.63
CA VAL A 192 0.77 16.02 21.93
C VAL A 192 0.49 14.96 22.99
N LEU A 193 -0.73 14.42 23.02
CA LEU A 193 -1.09 13.33 23.93
C LEU A 193 -0.28 12.05 23.63
N LEU A 194 -0.15 11.70 22.35
CA LEU A 194 0.66 10.56 21.91
C LEU A 194 2.14 10.75 22.25
N PHE A 195 2.67 11.96 22.10
CA PHE A 195 4.04 12.29 22.52
C PHE A 195 4.24 12.03 24.02
N LEU A 196 3.33 12.52 24.86
CA LEU A 196 3.40 12.32 26.31
C LEU A 196 3.29 10.83 26.67
N ALA A 197 2.37 10.11 26.03
CA ALA A 197 2.15 8.69 26.27
C ALA A 197 3.39 7.85 25.88
N VAL A 198 3.97 8.07 24.70
CA VAL A 198 5.20 7.40 24.26
C VAL A 198 6.34 7.73 25.22
N THR A 199 6.51 9.01 25.59
CA THR A 199 7.56 9.43 26.54
C THR A 199 7.43 8.71 27.89
N ALA A 200 6.20 8.60 28.42
CA ALA A 200 5.95 7.95 29.70
C ALA A 200 6.24 6.44 29.65
N VAL A 201 5.76 5.74 28.62
CA VAL A 201 5.96 4.29 28.47
C VAL A 201 7.44 3.96 28.26
N TYR A 202 8.12 4.69 27.37
CA TYR A 202 9.53 4.47 27.05
C TYR A 202 10.50 4.94 28.15
N ALA A 203 10.05 5.77 29.10
CA ALA A 203 10.82 6.05 30.30
C ALA A 203 10.61 4.94 31.36
N ALA A 204 9.36 4.49 31.53
CA ALA A 204 8.99 3.53 32.55
C ALA A 204 9.59 2.14 32.31
N LEU A 205 9.60 1.67 31.05
CA LEU A 205 10.08 0.34 30.69
C LEU A 205 11.58 0.14 31.04
N PRO A 206 12.55 0.90 30.49
CA PRO A 206 13.96 0.83 30.89
C PRO A 206 14.18 1.03 32.39
N ALA A 207 13.50 2.00 33.00
CA ALA A 207 13.66 2.30 34.43
C ALA A 207 13.22 1.11 35.31
N SER A 208 12.13 0.43 34.94
CA SER A 208 11.63 -0.74 35.65
C SER A 208 12.61 -1.92 35.58
N ILE A 209 13.10 -2.26 34.38
CA ILE A 209 14.09 -3.34 34.20
C ILE A 209 15.37 -3.01 34.99
N ARG A 210 15.83 -1.76 34.91
CA ARG A 210 17.02 -1.29 35.63
C ARG A 210 16.86 -1.37 37.15
N TYR A 211 15.64 -1.12 37.66
CA TYR A 211 15.31 -1.28 39.08
C TYR A 211 15.31 -2.75 39.48
N PHE A 212 14.71 -3.64 38.69
CA PHE A 212 14.72 -5.08 39.01
C PHE A 212 16.11 -5.71 38.96
N GLU A 213 17.01 -5.20 38.12
CA GLU A 213 18.39 -5.72 38.03
C GLU A 213 19.28 -5.32 39.21
N LYS A 214 19.16 -4.09 39.73
CA LYS A 214 20.06 -3.60 40.79
C LYS A 214 19.38 -3.16 42.08
N ILE A 215 18.05 -3.25 42.17
CA ILE A 215 17.20 -2.88 43.31
C ILE A 215 17.31 -1.38 43.69
N VAL A 216 18.11 -0.59 42.97
CA VAL A 216 18.35 0.83 43.19
C VAL A 216 18.32 1.57 41.86
N LEU A 217 17.58 2.68 41.83
CA LEU A 217 17.50 3.60 40.70
C LEU A 217 18.39 4.83 40.97
N SER A 218 19.42 5.04 40.15
CA SER A 218 20.27 6.24 40.26
C SER A 218 19.64 7.43 39.56
N LYS A 219 19.97 8.66 39.99
CA LYS A 219 19.61 9.90 39.27
C LYS A 219 20.10 9.88 37.82
N LYS A 220 21.26 9.25 37.56
CA LYS A 220 21.81 9.07 36.21
C LYS A 220 20.93 8.14 35.36
N ASP A 221 20.42 7.06 35.95
CA ASP A 221 19.54 6.11 35.26
C ASP A 221 18.22 6.79 34.84
N LEU A 222 17.64 7.62 35.72
CA LEU A 222 16.43 8.39 35.42
C LEU A 222 16.68 9.44 34.32
N PHE A 223 17.84 10.09 34.35
CA PHE A 223 18.23 11.05 33.31
C PHE A 223 18.35 10.38 31.93
N PHE A 224 19.02 9.23 31.84
CA PHE A 224 19.11 8.48 30.59
C PHE A 224 17.75 7.94 30.12
N ALA A 225 16.95 7.37 31.03
CA ALA A 225 15.61 6.87 30.69
C ALA A 225 14.70 7.99 30.15
N GLY A 226 14.64 9.13 30.85
CA GLY A 226 13.83 10.28 30.43
C GLY A 226 14.36 10.95 29.16
N GLY A 227 15.67 11.12 29.05
CA GLY A 227 16.29 11.73 27.87
C GLY A 227 16.05 10.90 26.60
N MET A 228 16.27 9.58 26.67
CA MET A 228 16.07 8.69 25.52
C MET A 228 14.60 8.52 25.18
N SER A 229 13.69 8.52 26.16
CA SER A 229 12.26 8.42 25.87
C SER A 229 11.71 9.66 25.15
N ILE A 230 12.20 10.85 25.49
CA ILE A 230 11.86 12.10 24.79
C ILE A 230 12.35 12.06 23.34
N ILE A 231 13.58 11.58 23.11
CA ILE A 231 14.15 11.44 21.76
C ILE A 231 13.30 10.45 20.94
N THR A 232 12.98 9.28 21.50
CA THR A 232 12.15 8.28 20.83
C THR A 232 10.75 8.81 20.52
N ALA A 233 10.13 9.54 21.45
CA ALA A 233 8.82 10.16 21.24
C ALA A 233 8.86 11.26 20.17
N ALA A 234 9.93 12.07 20.14
CA ALA A 234 10.13 13.09 19.11
C ALA A 234 10.30 12.46 17.73
N CYS A 235 11.10 11.41 17.61
CA CYS A 235 11.22 10.63 16.37
C CYS A 235 9.86 10.03 15.96
N ALA A 236 9.10 9.48 16.90
CA ALA A 236 7.79 8.89 16.62
C ALA A 236 6.77 9.93 16.12
N VAL A 237 6.71 11.13 16.69
CA VAL A 237 5.68 12.13 16.35
C VAL A 237 6.07 13.04 15.18
N ILE A 238 7.37 13.27 14.97
CA ILE A 238 7.89 14.17 13.93
C ILE A 238 8.40 13.38 12.72
N LEU A 239 9.38 12.51 12.94
CA LEU A 239 10.10 11.83 11.85
C LEU A 239 9.22 10.79 11.16
N LEU A 240 8.47 9.97 11.90
CA LEU A 240 7.63 8.93 11.32
C LEU A 240 6.54 9.51 10.39
N PRO A 241 5.72 10.51 10.76
CA PRO A 241 4.77 11.10 9.82
C PRO A 241 5.43 11.77 8.61
N ALA A 242 6.64 12.34 8.78
CA ALA A 242 7.39 12.92 7.67
C ALA A 242 7.87 11.85 6.68
N LEU A 243 8.48 10.77 7.17
CA LEU A 243 8.90 9.63 6.37
C LEU A 243 7.71 8.95 5.70
N TYR A 244 6.62 8.76 6.44
CA TYR A 244 5.37 8.23 5.89
C TYR A 244 4.85 9.12 4.76
N LYS A 245 4.83 10.44 4.95
CA LYS A 245 4.40 11.36 3.88
C LYS A 245 5.30 11.27 2.65
N VAL A 246 6.62 11.22 2.82
CA VAL A 246 7.59 11.14 1.70
C VAL A 246 7.47 9.80 0.97
N LEU A 247 7.44 8.69 1.72
CA LEU A 247 7.38 7.35 1.16
C LEU A 247 6.05 7.10 0.43
N HIS A 248 4.96 7.63 0.97
CA HIS A 248 3.63 7.51 0.38
C HIS A 248 3.28 8.68 -0.57
N ARG A 249 4.22 9.62 -0.82
CA ARG A 249 4.02 10.80 -1.68
C ARG A 249 3.79 10.42 -3.13
N GLU A 250 4.60 9.50 -3.65
CA GLU A 250 4.59 9.08 -5.05
C GLU A 250 3.24 8.47 -5.50
N ARG A 251 2.37 8.02 -4.56
CA ARG A 251 1.03 7.52 -4.91
C ARG A 251 0.04 8.66 -5.13
N ARG A 252 0.09 9.69 -4.27
CA ARG A 252 -0.81 10.84 -4.36
C ARG A 252 -0.40 11.75 -5.52
N ASP A 253 0.89 12.06 -5.63
CA ASP A 253 1.42 12.97 -6.65
C ASP A 253 1.24 12.40 -8.07
N ARG A 254 1.31 11.07 -8.27
CA ARG A 254 1.10 10.46 -9.59
C ARG A 254 -0.31 10.65 -10.14
N TYR A 255 -1.34 10.34 -9.34
CA TYR A 255 -2.71 10.54 -9.79
C TYR A 255 -3.08 12.03 -9.84
N GLU A 256 -2.57 12.87 -8.92
CA GLU A 256 -2.77 14.32 -9.00
C GLU A 256 -2.16 14.92 -10.28
N THR A 257 -1.00 14.43 -10.73
CA THR A 257 -0.39 14.87 -12.01
C THR A 257 -1.22 14.42 -13.22
N ILE A 258 -1.71 13.18 -13.20
CA ILE A 258 -2.55 12.62 -14.28
C ILE A 258 -3.94 13.27 -14.30
N LEU A 259 -4.44 13.75 -13.16
CA LEU A 259 -5.71 14.46 -13.06
C LEU A 259 -5.59 15.98 -13.30
N ASP A 260 -4.39 16.51 -13.46
CA ASP A 260 -4.16 17.93 -13.73
C ASP A 260 -4.73 18.27 -15.11
N ASP A 261 -5.57 19.31 -15.21
CA ASP A 261 -6.19 19.77 -16.45
C ASP A 261 -5.14 20.11 -17.54
N ASP A 262 -3.89 20.37 -17.15
CA ASP A 262 -2.78 20.61 -18.08
C ASP A 262 -2.12 19.36 -18.66
N TYR A 263 -2.48 18.16 -18.18
CA TYR A 263 -1.94 16.89 -18.66
C TYR A 263 -2.23 16.67 -20.15
N SER A 264 -1.22 16.25 -20.91
CA SER A 264 -1.29 16.18 -22.39
C SER A 264 -2.45 15.32 -22.89
N LEU A 265 -2.69 14.17 -22.25
CA LEU A 265 -3.75 13.25 -22.66
C LEU A 265 -5.16 13.81 -22.39
N ILE A 266 -5.33 14.69 -21.40
CA ILE A 266 -6.62 15.38 -21.19
C ILE A 266 -6.90 16.30 -22.36
N LYS A 267 -5.88 17.03 -22.83
CA LYS A 267 -5.98 17.90 -24.00
C LYS A 267 -6.34 17.08 -25.24
N GLU A 268 -5.80 15.87 -25.39
CA GLU A 268 -6.18 14.94 -26.47
C GLU A 268 -7.63 14.46 -26.39
N ILE A 269 -8.12 14.05 -25.20
CA ILE A 269 -9.53 13.67 -25.00
C ILE A 269 -10.45 14.83 -25.40
N ARG A 270 -10.11 16.04 -24.96
CA ARG A 270 -10.88 17.25 -25.23
C ARG A 270 -10.90 17.62 -26.71
N LEU A 271 -9.77 17.47 -27.40
CA LEU A 271 -9.66 17.67 -28.85
C LEU A 271 -10.45 16.62 -29.64
N PHE A 272 -10.52 15.39 -29.13
CA PHE A 272 -11.30 14.32 -29.73
C PHE A 272 -12.81 14.58 -29.58
N SER A 273 -13.28 14.89 -28.37
CA SER A 273 -14.68 15.23 -28.11
C SER A 273 -14.85 15.95 -26.77
N GLU A 274 -15.35 17.19 -26.81
CA GLU A 274 -15.75 17.94 -25.61
C GLU A 274 -16.85 17.23 -24.82
N GLU A 275 -17.81 16.58 -25.50
CA GLU A 275 -18.87 15.83 -24.82
C GLU A 275 -18.32 14.62 -24.06
N GLU A 276 -17.32 13.93 -24.62
CA GLU A 276 -16.68 12.80 -23.95
C GLU A 276 -15.82 13.27 -22.77
N TYR A 277 -15.12 14.40 -22.92
CA TYR A 277 -14.39 15.02 -21.83
C TYR A 277 -15.32 15.42 -20.68
N ASP A 278 -16.44 16.09 -20.96
CA ASP A 278 -17.42 16.49 -19.94
C ASP A 278 -18.05 15.28 -19.25
N ARG A 279 -18.34 14.21 -19.99
CA ARG A 279 -18.81 12.94 -19.43
C ARG A 279 -17.76 12.31 -18.51
N ALA A 280 -16.52 12.17 -18.98
CA ALA A 280 -15.42 11.61 -18.19
C ALA A 280 -15.13 12.42 -16.93
N ARG A 281 -15.23 13.75 -17.01
CA ARG A 281 -15.05 14.65 -15.86
C ARG A 281 -16.14 14.48 -14.80
N ARG A 282 -17.41 14.33 -15.22
CA ARG A 282 -18.50 13.99 -14.29
C ARG A 282 -18.29 12.62 -13.64
N LEU A 283 -17.84 11.62 -14.40
CA LEU A 283 -17.50 10.29 -13.87
C LEU A 283 -16.40 10.39 -12.81
N SER A 284 -15.32 11.09 -13.15
CA SER A 284 -14.17 11.30 -12.27
C SER A 284 -14.59 11.90 -10.92
N ILE A 285 -15.41 12.96 -10.93
CA ILE A 285 -15.88 13.64 -9.71
C ILE A 285 -16.80 12.71 -8.88
N ALA A 286 -17.72 12.01 -9.52
CA ALA A 286 -18.63 11.09 -8.84
C ALA A 286 -17.87 9.92 -8.21
N SER A 287 -16.94 9.30 -8.94
CA SER A 287 -16.07 8.23 -8.45
C SER A 287 -15.18 8.68 -7.30
N LEU A 288 -14.63 9.90 -7.38
CA LEU A 288 -13.84 10.51 -6.29
C LEU A 288 -14.65 10.64 -5.00
N ARG A 289 -15.88 11.15 -5.07
CA ARG A 289 -16.75 11.34 -3.90
C ARG A 289 -17.21 10.00 -3.32
N ALA A 290 -17.60 9.05 -4.17
CA ALA A 290 -17.98 7.71 -3.74
C ALA A 290 -16.84 6.97 -3.02
N ALA A 291 -15.62 7.06 -3.56
CA ALA A 291 -14.44 6.46 -2.95
C ALA A 291 -14.11 7.06 -1.58
N ARG A 292 -14.21 8.39 -1.42
CA ARG A 292 -13.98 9.08 -0.13
C ARG A 292 -14.92 8.59 0.97
N GLU A 293 -16.19 8.37 0.64
CA GLU A 293 -17.21 7.98 1.62
C GLU A 293 -16.99 6.58 2.20
N ILE A 294 -16.42 5.67 1.41
CA ILE A 294 -16.16 4.29 1.83
C ILE A 294 -14.72 4.05 2.30
N GLY A 295 -13.87 5.07 2.24
CA GLY A 295 -12.45 4.99 2.57
C GLY A 295 -11.62 4.22 1.54
N ALA A 296 -12.01 4.24 0.27
CA ALA A 296 -11.23 3.72 -0.86
C ALA A 296 -10.25 4.77 -1.41
N ASP A 297 -9.37 4.40 -2.34
CA ASP A 297 -8.42 5.33 -2.96
C ASP A 297 -9.15 6.28 -3.93
N ALA A 298 -9.45 7.48 -3.42
CA ALA A 298 -10.23 8.47 -4.16
C ALA A 298 -9.53 9.04 -5.39
N ALA A 299 -8.19 9.12 -5.39
CA ALA A 299 -7.45 9.66 -6.52
C ALA A 299 -7.39 8.63 -7.65
N LEU A 300 -7.18 7.35 -7.30
CA LEU A 300 -7.26 6.25 -8.26
C LEU A 300 -8.65 6.12 -8.87
N ALA A 301 -9.72 6.19 -8.06
CA ALA A 301 -11.10 6.14 -8.58
C ALA A 301 -11.41 7.32 -9.50
N ALA A 302 -10.92 8.52 -9.17
CA ALA A 302 -11.07 9.70 -10.02
C ALA A 302 -10.33 9.55 -11.36
N ALA A 303 -9.08 9.10 -11.33
CA ALA A 303 -8.29 8.85 -12.54
C ALA A 303 -8.93 7.74 -13.39
N GLY A 304 -9.41 6.68 -12.74
CA GLY A 304 -10.18 5.63 -13.37
C GLY A 304 -11.39 6.20 -14.11
N GLY A 305 -12.21 7.03 -13.44
CA GLY A 305 -13.36 7.67 -14.07
C GLY A 305 -13.00 8.65 -15.20
N LEU A 306 -11.86 9.32 -15.14
CA LEU A 306 -11.44 10.26 -16.20
C LEU A 306 -10.94 9.55 -17.47
N TYR A 307 -10.24 8.43 -17.30
CA TYR A 307 -9.57 7.74 -18.41
C TYR A 307 -10.25 6.46 -18.88
N TYR A 308 -11.35 6.04 -18.24
CA TYR A 308 -12.01 4.75 -18.51
C TYR A 308 -12.30 4.48 -20.01
N ARG A 309 -12.65 5.52 -20.78
CA ARG A 309 -12.95 5.44 -22.22
C ARG A 309 -11.89 6.06 -23.12
N VAL A 310 -10.66 6.25 -22.62
CA VAL A 310 -9.57 6.88 -23.38
C VAL A 310 -9.24 6.16 -24.70
N GLY A 311 -9.52 4.87 -24.81
CA GLY A 311 -9.33 4.10 -26.03
C GLY A 311 -10.17 4.58 -27.23
N LEU A 312 -11.27 5.30 -26.98
CA LEU A 312 -12.13 5.87 -28.04
C LEU A 312 -11.38 6.82 -28.97
N ILE A 313 -10.34 7.49 -28.47
CA ILE A 313 -9.52 8.41 -29.27
C ILE A 313 -8.92 7.72 -30.49
N ARG A 314 -8.65 6.40 -30.39
CA ARG A 314 -8.02 5.60 -31.46
C ARG A 314 -8.99 4.73 -32.25
N GLY A 315 -10.21 4.48 -31.73
CA GLY A 315 -11.27 3.79 -32.45
C GLY A 315 -12.04 2.76 -31.61
N ASP A 316 -12.77 1.88 -32.30
CA ASP A 316 -13.82 1.02 -31.70
C ASP A 316 -13.30 -0.08 -30.76
N LYS A 317 -12.01 -0.42 -30.82
CA LYS A 317 -11.38 -1.38 -29.89
C LYS A 317 -10.95 -0.68 -28.60
N GLU A 318 -11.94 -0.18 -27.87
CA GLU A 318 -11.77 0.68 -26.69
C GLU A 318 -10.74 0.12 -25.69
N ILE A 319 -10.86 -1.15 -25.30
CA ILE A 319 -9.99 -1.73 -24.26
C ILE A 319 -8.55 -1.92 -24.77
N ASP A 320 -8.37 -2.48 -25.98
CA ASP A 320 -7.03 -2.70 -26.56
C ASP A 320 -6.27 -1.38 -26.72
N TYR A 321 -6.95 -0.35 -27.21
CA TYR A 321 -6.36 0.98 -27.37
C TYR A 321 -6.12 1.68 -26.03
N ALA A 322 -7.01 1.50 -25.03
CA ALA A 322 -6.77 2.00 -23.69
C ALA A 322 -5.49 1.39 -23.07
N MET A 323 -5.23 0.09 -23.29
CA MET A 323 -4.00 -0.54 -22.82
C MET A 323 -2.74 0.01 -23.51
N GLN A 324 -2.82 0.30 -24.81
CA GLN A 324 -1.70 0.92 -25.54
C GLN A 324 -1.44 2.35 -25.04
N ILE A 325 -2.48 3.16 -24.88
CA ILE A 325 -2.37 4.53 -24.35
C ILE A 325 -1.81 4.51 -22.93
N ALA A 326 -2.27 3.59 -22.09
CA ALA A 326 -1.77 3.41 -20.73
C ALA A 326 -0.28 3.06 -20.71
N ALA A 327 0.19 2.18 -21.62
CA ALA A 327 1.59 1.82 -21.75
C ALA A 327 2.46 2.99 -22.26
N GLU A 328 1.95 3.81 -23.19
CA GLU A 328 2.67 4.96 -23.73
C GLU A 328 2.77 6.13 -22.74
N ASN A 329 1.80 6.24 -21.82
CA ASN A 329 1.75 7.28 -20.78
C ASN A 329 2.24 6.80 -19.41
N ASP A 330 2.84 5.59 -19.33
CA ASP A 330 3.33 4.98 -18.09
C ASP A 330 2.29 5.00 -16.95
N PHE A 331 1.04 4.69 -17.28
CA PHE A 331 -0.05 4.65 -16.29
C PHE A 331 0.21 3.60 -15.22
N PRO A 332 -0.06 3.91 -13.93
CA PRO A 332 0.09 2.94 -12.85
C PRO A 332 -0.76 1.68 -13.10
N ASP A 333 -0.22 0.50 -12.76
CA ASP A 333 -0.88 -0.79 -12.94
C ASP A 333 -2.32 -0.84 -12.40
N GLN A 334 -2.57 -0.13 -11.29
CA GLN A 334 -3.88 -0.05 -10.67
C GLN A 334 -4.89 0.68 -11.57
N LEU A 335 -4.46 1.78 -12.20
CA LEU A 335 -5.27 2.52 -13.17
C LEU A 335 -5.48 1.68 -14.43
N THR A 336 -4.42 1.09 -14.98
CA THR A 336 -4.49 0.20 -16.14
C THR A 336 -5.45 -0.96 -15.91
N ARG A 337 -5.48 -1.52 -14.69
CA ARG A 337 -6.46 -2.56 -14.30
C ARG A 337 -7.89 -2.05 -14.35
N ILE A 338 -8.17 -0.84 -13.87
CA ILE A 338 -9.50 -0.23 -13.98
C ILE A 338 -9.90 -0.08 -15.45
N LEU A 339 -9.00 0.44 -16.29
CA LEU A 339 -9.24 0.60 -17.74
C LEU A 339 -9.55 -0.73 -18.45
N TYR A 340 -9.04 -1.85 -17.93
CA TYR A 340 -9.31 -3.18 -18.45
C TYR A 340 -10.63 -3.77 -17.95
N GLU A 341 -11.03 -3.45 -16.72
CA GLU A 341 -12.18 -4.05 -16.02
C GLU A 341 -13.47 -3.23 -16.09
N TYR A 342 -13.41 -1.93 -16.45
CA TYR A 342 -14.54 -1.00 -16.21
C TYR A 342 -15.87 -1.39 -16.88
N ARG A 343 -15.87 -2.13 -17.99
CA ARG A 343 -17.10 -2.63 -18.63
C ARG A 343 -17.56 -4.00 -18.13
N GLY A 344 -16.72 -4.69 -17.35
CA GLY A 344 -16.97 -6.05 -16.91
C GLY A 344 -17.04 -7.10 -18.04
N LEU A 345 -16.68 -6.75 -19.28
CA LEU A 345 -16.78 -7.62 -20.46
C LEU A 345 -15.73 -8.73 -20.46
N ILE A 346 -14.47 -8.37 -20.19
CA ILE A 346 -13.35 -9.32 -20.17
C ILE A 346 -13.17 -9.88 -18.77
N ARG A 347 -13.26 -9.01 -17.76
CA ARG A 347 -13.10 -9.37 -16.35
C ARG A 347 -13.99 -8.47 -15.50
N LYS A 348 -14.64 -9.06 -14.50
CA LYS A 348 -15.42 -8.33 -13.49
C LYS A 348 -14.50 -7.43 -12.65
N PRO A 349 -15.05 -6.35 -12.03
CA PRO A 349 -14.29 -5.50 -11.13
C PRO A 349 -13.64 -6.27 -9.96
N THR A 350 -12.32 -6.15 -9.81
CA THR A 350 -11.55 -6.84 -8.75
C THR A 350 -11.12 -5.95 -7.59
N SER A 351 -11.30 -4.63 -7.73
CA SER A 351 -10.99 -3.65 -6.67
C SER A 351 -12.20 -2.77 -6.37
N LYS A 352 -12.18 -2.11 -5.21
CA LYS A 352 -13.24 -1.18 -4.81
C LYS A 352 -13.34 -0.02 -5.79
N GLU A 353 -12.19 0.47 -6.26
CA GLU A 353 -12.08 1.58 -7.21
C GLU A 353 -12.62 1.19 -8.59
N SER A 354 -12.27 -0.02 -9.09
CA SER A 354 -12.82 -0.56 -10.35
C SER A 354 -14.34 -0.71 -10.29
N ALA A 355 -14.86 -1.21 -9.17
CA ALA A 355 -16.31 -1.36 -8.97
C ALA A 355 -17.02 -0.01 -8.87
N ILE A 356 -16.42 0.99 -8.22
CA ILE A 356 -16.95 2.37 -8.20
C ILE A 356 -17.05 2.95 -9.61
N VAL A 357 -16.01 2.81 -10.43
CA VAL A 357 -16.00 3.33 -11.80
C VAL A 357 -17.05 2.62 -12.65
N HIS A 358 -17.14 1.29 -12.57
CA HIS A 358 -18.18 0.50 -13.25
C HIS A 358 -19.60 0.92 -12.82
N MET A 359 -19.85 1.06 -11.51
CA MET A 359 -21.15 1.51 -11.00
C MET A 359 -21.49 2.91 -11.53
N ALA A 360 -20.54 3.84 -11.46
CA ALA A 360 -20.76 5.22 -11.88
C ALA A 360 -21.02 5.33 -13.39
N ASP A 361 -20.33 4.55 -14.22
CA ASP A 361 -20.58 4.52 -15.67
C ASP A 361 -21.93 3.88 -15.99
N ALA A 362 -22.30 2.79 -15.31
CA ALA A 362 -23.62 2.16 -15.49
C ALA A 362 -24.79 3.09 -15.10
N VAL A 363 -24.60 3.97 -14.11
CA VAL A 363 -25.57 5.02 -13.78
C VAL A 363 -25.62 6.07 -14.88
N MET A 364 -24.47 6.57 -15.32
CA MET A 364 -24.41 7.60 -16.36
C MET A 364 -24.95 7.13 -17.70
N GLU A 365 -24.65 5.91 -18.13
CA GLU A 365 -25.18 5.35 -19.38
C GLU A 365 -26.72 5.30 -19.37
N ARG A 366 -27.32 4.94 -18.22
CA ARG A 366 -28.78 4.93 -18.06
C ARG A 366 -29.37 6.34 -18.03
N LEU A 367 -28.70 7.30 -17.40
CA LEU A 367 -29.11 8.71 -17.41
C LEU A 367 -29.04 9.31 -18.82
N ASP A 368 -27.97 9.02 -19.56
CA ASP A 368 -27.78 9.45 -20.95
C ASP A 368 -28.87 8.86 -21.85
N ALA A 369 -29.23 7.58 -21.68
CA ALA A 369 -30.31 6.94 -22.42
C ALA A 369 -31.67 7.65 -22.18
N ILE A 370 -31.98 7.98 -20.93
CA ILE A 370 -33.21 8.71 -20.57
C ILE A 370 -33.23 10.10 -21.19
N SER A 371 -32.10 10.82 -21.16
CA SER A 371 -32.01 12.18 -21.69
C SER A 371 -32.33 12.27 -23.19
N LYS A 372 -32.06 11.19 -23.93
CA LYS A 372 -32.26 11.10 -25.38
C LYS A 372 -33.69 10.70 -25.77
N GLU A 373 -34.43 10.03 -24.89
CA GLU A 373 -35.61 9.27 -25.29
C GLU A 373 -36.97 9.95 -25.09
N SER A 374 -37.14 10.97 -24.21
CA SER A 374 -38.34 11.86 -24.25
C SER A 374 -38.51 12.87 -23.09
N ASP A 375 -39.21 13.98 -23.39
CA ASP A 375 -39.86 14.95 -22.49
C ASP A 375 -40.82 14.34 -21.42
N ARG A 376 -41.05 13.02 -21.43
CA ARG A 376 -41.99 12.28 -20.56
C ARG A 376 -41.36 11.73 -19.26
N MET A 377 -40.04 11.85 -19.08
CA MET A 377 -39.31 11.41 -17.87
C MET A 377 -38.74 12.59 -17.04
N LYS A 378 -39.49 13.68 -16.88
CA LYS A 378 -39.03 14.88 -16.14
C LYS A 378 -39.06 14.76 -14.61
N SER A 379 -39.58 13.68 -14.05
CA SER A 379 -39.61 13.49 -12.59
C SER A 379 -38.29 12.89 -12.11
N ASP A 380 -37.56 13.64 -11.28
CA ASP A 380 -36.32 13.17 -10.63
C ASP A 380 -36.54 11.86 -9.86
N TRP A 381 -37.74 11.65 -9.32
CA TRP A 381 -38.12 10.40 -8.65
C TRP A 381 -38.06 9.16 -9.55
N ASN A 382 -38.43 9.28 -10.84
CA ASN A 382 -38.35 8.16 -11.78
C ASN A 382 -36.90 7.83 -12.15
N LYS A 383 -36.02 8.85 -12.22
CA LYS A 383 -34.59 8.67 -12.48
C LYS A 383 -33.94 7.92 -11.31
N GLN A 384 -34.19 8.37 -10.09
CA GLN A 384 -33.68 7.72 -8.87
C GLN A 384 -34.10 6.25 -8.80
N MET A 385 -35.39 5.96 -8.97
CA MET A 385 -35.89 4.58 -8.87
C MET A 385 -35.26 3.66 -9.93
N LEU A 386 -35.08 4.17 -11.16
CA LEU A 386 -34.41 3.41 -12.20
C LEU A 386 -32.93 3.16 -11.84
N ILE A 387 -32.20 4.17 -11.35
CA ILE A 387 -30.80 4.05 -10.91
C ILE A 387 -30.64 3.04 -9.77
N TYR A 388 -31.58 3.02 -8.82
CA TYR A 388 -31.61 2.03 -7.75
C TYR A 388 -31.83 0.60 -8.29
N SER A 389 -32.77 0.42 -9.24
CA SER A 389 -33.14 -0.89 -9.80
C SER A 389 -32.00 -1.61 -10.53
N SER A 390 -31.52 -1.09 -11.65
CA SER A 390 -30.25 -0.38 -11.53
C SER A 390 -29.01 -1.15 -11.13
N LEU A 391 -28.38 -0.51 -10.15
CA LEU A 391 -27.26 -1.00 -9.40
C LEU A 391 -27.62 -2.25 -8.59
N ASN A 392 -28.87 -2.41 -8.13
CA ASN A 392 -29.29 -3.61 -7.41
C ASN A 392 -29.26 -4.85 -8.33
N GLU A 393 -29.63 -4.72 -9.60
CA GLU A 393 -29.56 -5.81 -10.59
C GLU A 393 -28.10 -6.25 -10.82
N LEU A 394 -27.19 -5.29 -11.03
CA LEU A 394 -25.76 -5.54 -11.15
C LEU A 394 -25.18 -6.20 -9.88
N SER A 395 -25.59 -5.75 -8.70
CA SER A 395 -25.19 -6.38 -7.45
C SER A 395 -25.73 -7.81 -7.33
N SER A 396 -26.99 -8.04 -7.70
CA SER A 396 -27.64 -9.35 -7.58
C SER A 396 -27.10 -10.40 -8.56
N SER A 397 -26.53 -9.95 -9.68
CA SER A 397 -25.87 -10.81 -10.67
C SER A 397 -24.40 -11.13 -10.31
N GLY A 398 -23.94 -10.68 -9.14
CA GLY A 398 -22.61 -10.98 -8.62
C GLY A 398 -21.49 -10.28 -9.40
N TYR A 399 -21.75 -9.10 -9.97
CA TYR A 399 -20.70 -8.33 -10.66
C TYR A 399 -19.59 -7.86 -9.71
N TYR A 400 -19.91 -7.66 -8.43
CA TYR A 400 -19.03 -7.03 -7.46
C TYR A 400 -18.46 -8.01 -6.42
N ASP A 401 -18.72 -9.30 -6.56
CA ASP A 401 -18.31 -10.33 -5.58
C ASP A 401 -16.79 -10.38 -5.40
N ASP A 402 -16.04 -10.14 -6.47
CA ASP A 402 -14.57 -10.15 -6.48
C ASP A 402 -13.95 -8.79 -6.09
N SER A 403 -14.75 -7.74 -5.90
CA SER A 403 -14.28 -6.36 -5.71
C SER A 403 -13.96 -5.99 -4.26
N THR A 404 -14.17 -6.90 -3.30
CA THR A 404 -14.04 -6.69 -1.85
C THR A 404 -14.95 -5.59 -1.26
N ILE A 405 -15.94 -5.10 -2.02
CA ILE A 405 -16.95 -4.14 -1.53
C ILE A 405 -17.92 -4.87 -0.60
N THR A 406 -18.09 -4.34 0.61
CA THR A 406 -19.12 -4.81 1.54
C THR A 406 -20.49 -4.24 1.18
N MET A 407 -21.58 -4.91 1.58
CA MET A 407 -22.94 -4.43 1.31
C MET A 407 -23.20 -3.02 1.86
N ASN A 408 -22.65 -2.69 3.04
CA ASN A 408 -22.74 -1.34 3.60
C ASN A 408 -22.05 -0.29 2.69
N GLN A 409 -20.87 -0.62 2.18
CA GLN A 409 -20.15 0.25 1.24
C GLN A 409 -20.90 0.41 -0.08
N PHE A 410 -21.49 -0.66 -0.61
CA PHE A 410 -22.33 -0.61 -1.81
C PHE A 410 -23.50 0.37 -1.66
N LEU A 411 -24.23 0.29 -0.55
CA LEU A 411 -25.36 1.20 -0.28
C LEU A 411 -24.91 2.67 -0.22
N LYS A 412 -23.79 2.96 0.44
CA LYS A 412 -23.21 4.31 0.49
C LYS A 412 -22.79 4.84 -0.89
N ILE A 413 -22.12 4.02 -1.70
CA ILE A 413 -21.72 4.39 -3.05
C ILE A 413 -22.96 4.72 -3.88
N ARG A 414 -23.96 3.85 -3.84
CA ARG A 414 -25.21 4.01 -4.57
C ARG A 414 -25.91 5.32 -4.24
N ASP A 415 -26.03 5.67 -2.96
CA ASP A 415 -26.68 6.92 -2.54
C ASP A 415 -25.88 8.17 -2.98
N ILE A 416 -24.54 8.09 -3.02
CA ILE A 416 -23.71 9.18 -3.56
C ILE A 416 -23.85 9.31 -5.07
N LEU A 417 -23.78 8.20 -5.81
CA LEU A 417 -23.85 8.24 -7.27
C LEU A 417 -25.18 8.80 -7.76
N VAL A 418 -26.28 8.49 -7.07
CA VAL A 418 -27.59 9.10 -7.34
C VAL A 418 -27.51 10.63 -7.18
N LYS A 419 -26.92 11.12 -6.09
CA LYS A 419 -26.86 12.56 -5.78
C LYS A 419 -25.91 13.35 -6.70
N GLU A 420 -24.83 12.73 -7.14
CA GLU A 420 -23.75 13.41 -7.89
C GLU A 420 -23.94 13.39 -9.41
N LEU A 421 -24.77 12.46 -9.91
CA LEU A 421 -25.01 12.28 -11.35
C LEU A 421 -26.40 12.77 -11.80
N GLU A 422 -27.28 13.14 -10.86
CA GLU A 422 -28.46 13.99 -11.12
C GLU A 422 -28.05 15.38 -11.65
#